data_AF-A0A5J6WNB7-F1
#
_entry.id   AF-A0A5J6WNB7-F1
#
_cell.length_a   1.000
_cell.length_b   1.000
_cell.length_c   1.000
_cell.angle_alpha   90.00
_cell.angle_beta   90.00
_cell.angle_gamma   90.00
#
_symmetry.space_group_name_H-M   'P 1'
#
loop_
_entity.id
_entity.type
_entity.pdbx_description
1 polymer ?
#
loop_
_entity_poly.entity_id
_entity_poly.type
_entity_poly.pdbx_seq_one_letter_code
_entity_poly.pdbx_strand_id
1 'polypeptide(L)'
;MYKDKLLTEQEYEVEAKKHIDWLNWIFGITTFLLTLTSLQFAQPWKVCFVGSFLIVPMYIYGYRSFPPSLIILRGLRKEYPKDDELKELTGRLEKKFHGIRVFISAAPFWISMVFYTFVFGTMIEFFGFVLPWIEWIKT
;
A
#
# COMPACT_ATOMS: atom_id res chain seq x y z
N MET A 1 2.22 -5.79 37.39
CA MET A 1 3.04 -6.86 36.77
C MET A 1 2.58 -6.99 35.32
N TYR A 2 3.09 -6.13 34.43
CA TYR A 2 2.78 -6.14 33.00
C TYR A 2 3.60 -7.25 32.34
N LYS A 3 3.08 -8.48 32.32
CA LYS A 3 3.80 -9.67 31.84
C LYS A 3 3.08 -10.40 30.71
N ASP A 4 2.11 -9.75 30.08
CA ASP A 4 1.47 -10.24 28.86
C ASP A 4 2.11 -9.55 27.65
N LYS A 5 3.10 -10.24 27.05
CA LYS A 5 3.64 -10.08 25.69
C LYS A 5 3.71 -8.65 25.14
N LEU A 6 4.59 -7.81 25.69
CA LEU A 6 5.21 -6.77 24.87
C LEU A 6 6.13 -7.48 23.87
N LEU A 7 5.75 -7.47 22.58
CA LEU A 7 6.61 -7.94 21.50
C LEU A 7 7.96 -7.23 21.59
N THR A 8 9.04 -7.99 21.48
CA THR A 8 10.38 -7.41 21.33
C THR A 8 10.44 -6.61 20.02
N GLU A 9 11.34 -5.62 19.94
CA GLU A 9 11.46 -4.77 18.73
C GLU A 9 11.60 -5.63 17.46
N GLN A 10 12.36 -6.72 17.53
CA GLN A 10 12.54 -7.68 16.43
C GLN A 10 11.24 -8.38 16.00
N GLU A 11 10.42 -8.83 16.95
CA GLU A 11 9.13 -9.47 16.63
C GLU A 11 8.16 -8.46 16.00
N TYR A 12 8.20 -7.21 16.45
CA TYR A 12 7.46 -6.11 15.83
C TYR A 12 7.92 -5.86 14.39
N GLU A 13 9.23 -5.87 14.11
CA GLU A 13 9.73 -5.66 12.73
C GLU A 13 9.23 -6.77 11.78
N VAL A 14 9.25 -8.02 12.25
CA VAL A 14 8.78 -9.18 11.47
C VAL A 14 7.28 -9.09 11.20
N GLU A 15 6.49 -8.73 12.21
CA GLU A 15 5.05 -8.54 12.05
C GLU A 15 4.74 -7.38 11.09
N ALA A 16 5.38 -6.23 11.29
CA ALA A 16 5.22 -5.07 10.43
C ALA A 16 5.56 -5.42 8.98
N LYS A 17 6.72 -6.04 8.75
CA LYS A 17 7.16 -6.47 7.41
C LYS A 17 6.15 -7.43 6.76
N LYS A 18 5.65 -8.42 7.50
CA LYS A 18 4.64 -9.35 6.99
C LYS A 18 3.33 -8.64 6.60
N HIS A 19 2.88 -7.67 7.40
CA HIS A 19 1.71 -6.86 7.07
C HIS A 19 1.93 -5.97 5.85
N ILE A 20 3.11 -5.35 5.75
CA ILE A 20 3.54 -4.55 4.61
C ILE A 20 3.52 -5.41 3.34
N ASP A 21 4.14 -6.59 3.39
CA ASP A 21 4.23 -7.51 2.26
C ASP A 21 2.83 -7.95 1.81
N TRP A 22 1.95 -8.30 2.76
CA TRP A 22 0.57 -8.65 2.48
C TRP A 22 -0.22 -7.49 1.83
N LEU A 23 -0.09 -6.28 2.38
CA LEU A 23 -0.73 -5.09 1.82
C LEU A 23 -0.23 -4.85 0.40
N ASN A 24 1.09 -4.84 0.19
CA ASN A 24 1.70 -4.68 -1.13
C ASN A 24 1.24 -5.75 -2.13
N TRP A 25 1.02 -6.97 -1.68
CA TRP A 25 0.55 -8.07 -2.52
C TRP A 25 -0.90 -7.87 -2.96
N ILE A 26 -1.80 -7.58 -2.01
CA ILE A 26 -3.22 -7.31 -2.31
C ILE A 26 -3.37 -6.07 -3.17
N PHE A 27 -2.67 -5.01 -2.81
CA PHE A 27 -2.67 -3.74 -3.53
C PHE A 27 -2.09 -3.87 -4.92
N GLY A 28 -0.97 -4.57 -5.06
CA GLY A 28 -0.40 -4.91 -6.36
C GLY A 28 -1.42 -5.65 -7.22
N ILE A 29 -1.93 -6.78 -6.74
CA ILE A 29 -2.84 -7.61 -7.55
C ILE A 29 -4.14 -6.89 -7.88
N THR A 30 -4.77 -6.21 -6.94
CA THR A 30 -6.03 -5.48 -7.20
C THR A 30 -5.83 -4.37 -8.23
N THR A 31 -4.74 -3.61 -8.13
CA THR A 31 -4.40 -2.57 -9.10
C THR A 31 -4.04 -3.16 -10.46
N PHE A 32 -3.29 -4.27 -10.48
CA PHE A 32 -2.92 -4.97 -11.71
C PHE A 32 -4.15 -5.53 -12.43
N LEU A 33 -5.05 -6.22 -11.71
CA LEU A 33 -6.29 -6.74 -12.26
C LEU A 33 -7.18 -5.61 -12.79
N LEU A 34 -7.34 -4.53 -12.03
CA LEU A 34 -8.11 -3.37 -12.50
C LEU A 34 -7.50 -2.78 -13.78
N THR A 35 -6.17 -2.71 -13.85
CA THR A 35 -5.45 -2.23 -15.03
C THR A 35 -5.67 -3.16 -16.22
N LEU A 36 -5.55 -4.48 -16.05
CA LEU A 36 -5.82 -5.45 -17.13
C LEU A 36 -7.28 -5.38 -17.60
N THR A 37 -8.24 -5.31 -16.67
CA THR A 37 -9.65 -5.17 -17.01
C THR A 37 -9.92 -3.86 -17.76
N SER A 38 -9.24 -2.77 -17.39
CA SER A 38 -9.38 -1.49 -18.07
C SER A 38 -9.01 -1.54 -19.54
N LEU A 39 -8.06 -2.40 -19.93
CA LEU A 39 -7.62 -2.54 -21.33
C LEU A 39 -8.78 -3.00 -22.23
N GLN A 40 -9.74 -3.77 -21.71
CA GLN A 40 -10.87 -4.26 -22.50
C GLN A 40 -11.82 -3.15 -22.97
N PHE A 41 -11.74 -1.96 -22.38
CA PHE A 41 -12.61 -0.84 -22.73
C PHE A 41 -12.01 0.03 -23.84
N ALA A 42 -12.88 0.77 -24.54
CA ALA A 42 -12.47 1.69 -25.60
C ALA A 42 -11.59 2.84 -25.09
N GLN A 43 -11.74 3.23 -23.82
CA GLN A 43 -10.95 4.28 -23.17
C GLN A 43 -10.38 3.77 -21.84
N PRO A 44 -9.31 2.97 -21.86
CA PRO A 44 -8.73 2.34 -20.67
C PRO A 44 -8.37 3.32 -19.56
N TRP A 45 -7.81 4.48 -19.91
CA TRP A 45 -7.43 5.51 -18.95
C TRP A 45 -8.61 6.02 -18.11
N LYS A 46 -9.83 6.09 -18.67
CA LYS A 46 -11.03 6.52 -17.92
C LYS A 46 -11.42 5.50 -16.86
N VAL A 47 -11.33 4.22 -17.19
CA VAL A 47 -11.62 3.13 -16.26
C VAL A 47 -10.57 3.10 -15.15
N CYS A 48 -9.29 3.26 -15.49
CA CYS A 48 -8.22 3.46 -14.49
C CYS A 48 -8.51 4.67 -13.59
N PHE A 49 -8.85 5.84 -14.17
CA PHE A 49 -9.16 7.06 -13.42
C PHE A 49 -10.31 6.86 -12.44
N VAL A 50 -11.42 6.27 -12.88
CA VAL A 50 -12.56 5.96 -11.99
C VAL A 50 -12.15 4.93 -10.92
N GLY A 51 -11.38 3.91 -11.32
CA GLY A 51 -10.84 2.90 -10.41
C GLY A 51 -9.94 3.48 -9.32
N SER A 52 -9.26 4.60 -9.57
CA SER A 52 -8.44 5.30 -8.56
C SER A 52 -9.25 5.72 -7.34
N PHE A 53 -10.53 6.09 -7.51
CA PHE A 53 -11.41 6.48 -6.41
C PHE A 53 -11.78 5.30 -5.50
N LEU A 54 -11.59 4.06 -5.95
CA LEU A 54 -11.75 2.86 -5.11
C LEU A 54 -10.42 2.41 -4.51
N ILE A 55 -9.38 2.39 -5.35
CA ILE A 55 -8.04 1.94 -4.98
C ILE A 55 -7.44 2.88 -3.93
N VAL A 56 -7.41 4.19 -4.16
CA VAL A 56 -6.72 5.14 -3.27
C VAL A 56 -7.29 5.12 -1.84
N PRO A 57 -8.63 5.17 -1.61
CA PRO A 57 -9.17 5.05 -0.26
C PRO A 57 -8.88 3.69 0.39
N MET A 58 -8.92 2.59 -0.37
CA MET A 58 -8.57 1.26 0.14
C MET A 58 -7.11 1.20 0.62
N TYR A 59 -6.20 1.85 -0.11
CA TYR A 59 -4.80 2.01 0.26
C TYR A 59 -4.64 2.83 1.53
N ILE A 60 -5.31 3.98 1.62
CA ILE A 60 -5.29 4.84 2.80
C ILE A 60 -5.81 4.06 4.02
N TYR A 61 -6.89 3.30 3.86
CA TYR A 61 -7.48 2.52 4.95
C TYR A 61 -6.55 1.39 5.41
N GLY A 62 -6.02 0.58 4.49
CA GLY A 62 -5.08 -0.49 4.82
C GLY A 62 -3.80 0.03 5.44
N TYR A 63 -3.29 1.17 4.96
CA TYR A 63 -2.15 1.85 5.56
C TYR A 63 -2.44 2.40 6.96
N ARG A 64 -3.63 2.95 7.21
CA ARG A 64 -4.01 3.44 8.54
C ARG A 64 -4.23 2.30 9.55
N SER A 65 -4.54 1.12 9.05
CA SER A 65 -4.75 -0.09 9.86
C SER A 65 -3.43 -0.83 10.21
N PHE A 66 -2.28 -0.20 9.98
CA PHE A 66 -0.92 -0.69 10.28
C PHE A 66 -0.70 -1.05 11.77
N PRO A 67 0.25 -1.96 12.05
CA PRO A 67 -0.01 -3.34 12.46
C PRO A 67 -0.74 -3.46 13.80
N PRO A 68 -1.36 -4.62 14.10
CA PRO A 68 -2.09 -4.88 15.35
C PRO A 68 -1.31 -4.47 16.61
N SER A 69 0.01 -4.70 16.62
CA SER A 69 0.92 -4.25 17.69
C SER A 69 1.01 -2.73 17.83
N LEU A 70 0.97 -1.98 16.72
CA LEU A 70 0.90 -0.52 16.72
C LEU A 70 -0.47 -0.02 17.22
N ILE A 71 -1.56 -0.74 16.89
CA ILE A 71 -2.89 -0.46 17.42
C ILE A 71 -2.91 -0.68 18.95
N ILE A 72 -2.32 -1.77 19.42
CA ILE A 72 -2.18 -2.08 20.86
C ILE A 72 -1.32 -1.01 21.54
N LEU A 73 -0.18 -0.61 20.96
CA LEU A 73 0.65 0.47 21.48
C LEU A 73 -0.10 1.81 21.56
N ARG A 74 -0.89 2.15 20.54
CA ARG A 74 -1.76 3.34 20.55
C ARG A 74 -2.85 3.25 21.61
N GLY A 75 -3.39 2.05 21.86
CA GLY A 75 -4.34 1.79 22.94
C GLY A 75 -3.70 2.00 24.31
N LEU A 76 -2.54 1.37 24.56
CA LEU A 76 -1.76 1.53 25.78
C LEU A 76 -1.37 2.99 26.02
N ARG A 77 -1.03 3.75 24.96
CA ARG A 77 -0.73 5.19 25.08
C ARG A 77 -1.94 6.02 25.51
N LYS A 78 -3.15 5.63 25.12
CA LYS A 78 -4.38 6.29 25.58
C LYS A 78 -4.69 5.97 27.04
N GLU A 79 -4.38 4.76 27.48
CA GLU A 79 -4.56 4.33 28.87
C GLU A 79 -3.49 4.92 29.81
N TYR A 80 -2.26 5.09 29.32
CA TYR A 80 -1.11 5.61 30.07
C TYR A 80 -0.49 6.85 29.39
N PRO A 81 -1.19 8.00 29.37
CA PRO A 81 -0.75 9.19 28.64
C PRO A 81 0.48 9.89 29.23
N LYS A 82 0.88 9.57 30.46
CA LYS A 82 2.05 10.15 31.17
C LYS A 82 3.30 9.28 31.06
N ASP A 83 3.23 8.15 30.37
CA ASP A 83 4.38 7.28 30.15
C ASP A 83 5.19 7.80 28.96
N ASP A 84 6.28 8.52 29.27
CA ASP A 84 7.17 9.09 28.26
C ASP A 84 7.94 8.01 27.48
N GLU A 85 8.25 6.86 28.09
CA GLU A 85 8.91 5.74 27.42
C GLU A 85 8.00 5.13 26.35
N LEU A 86 6.71 4.93 26.68
CA LEU A 86 5.72 4.41 25.75
C LEU A 86 5.48 5.37 24.57
N LYS A 87 5.48 6.68 24.84
CA LYS A 87 5.35 7.72 23.82
C LYS A 87 6.55 7.73 22.87
N GLU A 88 7.76 7.61 23.40
CA GLU A 88 8.98 7.58 22.59
C GLU A 88 9.06 6.31 21.75
N LEU A 89 8.72 5.15 22.32
CA LEU A 89 8.67 3.86 21.63
C LEU A 89 7.66 3.88 20.47
N THR A 90 6.45 4.39 20.72
CA THR A 90 5.42 4.54 19.68
C THR A 90 5.92 5.42 18.53
N GLY A 91 6.52 6.57 18.85
CA GLY A 91 7.03 7.50 17.84
C GLY A 91 8.18 6.93 17.01
N ARG A 92 9.10 6.17 17.64
CA ARG A 92 10.19 5.49 16.94
C ARG A 92 9.66 4.44 15.97
N LEU A 93 8.73 3.61 16.40
CA LEU A 93 8.15 2.54 15.59
C LEU A 93 7.30 3.09 14.44
N GLU A 94 6.48 4.11 14.68
CA GLU A 94 5.74 4.81 13.62
C GLU A 94 6.70 5.39 12.58
N LYS A 95 7.79 6.04 12.98
CA LYS A 95 8.73 6.63 12.02
C LYS A 95 9.48 5.58 11.18
N LYS A 96 9.74 4.40 11.75
CA LYS A 96 10.52 3.32 11.12
C LYS A 96 9.68 2.47 10.17
N PHE A 97 8.42 2.21 10.53
CA PHE A 97 7.55 1.27 9.81
C PHE A 97 6.36 1.94 9.11
N HIS A 98 6.11 3.22 9.37
CA HIS A 98 5.02 3.97 8.76
C HIS A 98 5.60 5.03 7.79
N GLY A 99 5.62 4.72 6.50
CA GLY A 99 6.04 5.67 5.46
C GLY A 99 5.91 5.16 4.03
N ILE A 100 5.85 6.06 3.05
CA ILE A 100 5.74 5.73 1.61
C ILE A 100 6.87 4.81 1.13
N ARG A 101 8.07 4.92 1.72
CA ARG A 101 9.25 4.09 1.39
C ARG A 101 8.99 2.59 1.56
N VAL A 102 8.06 2.24 2.43
CA VAL A 102 7.69 0.85 2.76
C VAL A 102 6.86 0.19 1.64
N PHE A 103 6.15 0.98 0.84
CA PHE A 103 5.44 0.49 -0.34
C PHE A 103 6.36 0.39 -1.56
N ILE A 104 7.35 1.30 -1.64
CA ILE A 104 8.32 1.35 -2.74
C ILE A 104 9.28 0.14 -2.72
N SER A 105 9.42 -0.57 -1.59
CA SER A 105 10.31 -1.74 -1.51
C SER A 105 9.74 -3.04 -2.09
N ALA A 106 8.45 -3.08 -2.45
CA ALA A 106 7.80 -4.32 -2.89
C ALA A 106 7.57 -4.37 -4.41
N ALA A 107 8.02 -5.46 -5.03
CA ALA A 107 7.91 -5.69 -6.47
C ALA A 107 6.46 -5.65 -7.01
N PRO A 108 5.45 -6.29 -6.37
CA PRO A 108 4.08 -6.31 -6.92
C PRO A 108 3.48 -4.91 -7.02
N PHE A 109 3.68 -4.06 -6.02
CA PHE A 109 3.18 -2.69 -6.02
C PHE A 109 3.83 -1.87 -7.15
N TRP A 110 5.15 -1.94 -7.29
CA TRP A 110 5.88 -1.23 -8.36
C TRP A 110 5.46 -1.66 -9.76
N ILE A 111 5.40 -2.97 -10.02
CA ILE A 111 4.98 -3.51 -11.31
C ILE A 111 3.58 -3.01 -11.65
N SER A 112 2.67 -3.03 -10.67
CA SER A 112 1.29 -2.59 -10.85
C SER A 112 1.19 -1.09 -11.08
N MET A 113 1.98 -0.28 -10.38
CA MET A 113 2.04 1.17 -10.59
C MET A 113 2.62 1.54 -11.95
N VAL A 114 3.63 0.82 -12.44
CA VAL A 114 4.19 1.00 -13.79
C VAL A 114 3.12 0.71 -14.84
N PHE A 115 2.44 -0.43 -14.73
CA PHE A 115 1.34 -0.80 -15.63
C PHE A 115 0.19 0.21 -15.58
N TYR A 116 -0.21 0.62 -14.37
CA TYR A 116 -1.27 1.59 -14.18
C TYR A 116 -0.92 2.93 -14.81
N THR A 117 0.31 3.41 -14.61
CA THR A 117 0.81 4.65 -15.22
C THR A 117 0.91 4.53 -16.73
N PHE A 118 1.32 3.38 -17.25
CA PHE A 118 1.37 3.09 -18.68
C PHE A 118 -0.01 3.19 -19.33
N VAL A 119 -1.03 2.58 -18.71
CA VAL A 119 -2.42 2.68 -19.18
C VAL A 119 -2.97 4.09 -19.01
N PHE A 120 -2.64 4.78 -17.91
CA PHE A 120 -3.04 6.17 -17.71
C PHE A 120 -2.41 7.10 -18.76
N GLY A 121 -1.18 6.82 -19.19
CA GLY A 121 -0.46 7.53 -20.24
C GLY A 121 -1.19 7.54 -21.59
N THR A 122 -2.09 6.57 -21.85
CA THR A 122 -2.95 6.58 -23.05
C THR A 122 -3.93 7.76 -23.10
N MET A 123 -4.07 8.51 -22.01
CA MET A 123 -4.79 9.80 -21.99
C MET A 123 -4.10 10.87 -22.84
N ILE A 124 -2.77 10.79 -23.00
CA ILE A 124 -1.96 11.79 -23.69
C ILE A 124 -1.70 11.31 -25.12
N GLU A 125 -2.16 12.06 -26.13
CA GLU A 125 -1.98 11.70 -27.55
C GLU A 125 -0.51 11.49 -27.96
N PHE A 126 0.42 12.20 -27.30
CA PHE A 126 1.87 12.05 -27.48
C PHE A 126 2.41 10.66 -27.09
N PHE A 127 1.70 9.91 -26.23
CA PHE A 127 2.04 8.55 -25.84
C PHE A 127 1.45 7.49 -26.78
N GLY A 128 1.13 7.84 -28.03
CA GLY A 128 0.63 6.91 -29.04
C GLY A 128 1.51 5.68 -29.30
N PHE A 129 2.81 5.74 -28.96
CA PHE A 129 3.73 4.58 -29.04
C PHE A 129 3.36 3.42 -28.10
N VAL A 130 2.48 3.66 -27.11
CA VAL A 130 2.00 2.69 -26.13
C VAL A 130 0.89 1.80 -26.71
N LEU A 131 0.11 2.31 -27.68
CA LEU A 131 -1.03 1.61 -28.27
C LEU A 131 -0.68 0.23 -28.87
N PRO A 132 0.41 0.05 -29.65
CA PRO A 132 0.80 -1.26 -30.19
C PRO A 132 1.07 -2.32 -29.11
N TRP A 133 1.63 -1.91 -27.96
CA TRP A 133 1.88 -2.81 -26.83
C TRP A 133 0.59 -3.23 -26.14
N ILE A 134 -0.39 -2.32 -26.04
CA ILE A 134 -1.71 -2.63 -25.50
C ILE A 134 -2.46 -3.60 -26.42
N GLU A 135 -2.40 -3.39 -27.73
CA GLU A 135 -2.99 -4.31 -28.71
C GLU A 135 -2.36 -5.70 -28.66
N TRP A 136 -1.03 -5.78 -28.50
CA TRP A 136 -0.34 -7.04 -28.28
C TRP A 136 -0.82 -7.77 -27.02
N ILE A 137 -1.02 -7.05 -25.90
CA ILE A 137 -1.55 -7.65 -24.64
C ILE A 137 -2.99 -8.15 -24.79
N LYS A 138 -3.78 -7.57 -25.70
CA LYS A 138 -5.17 -7.97 -25.96
C LYS A 138 -5.30 -9.22 -26.85
N THR A 139 -4.24 -9.56 -27.59
CA THR A 139 -4.22 -10.66 -28.58
C THR A 139 -3.86 -11.98 -27.91
#